data_AF-A0A0N7LYJ1-F1
#
_entry.id   AF-A0A0N7LYJ1-F1
#
_cell.length_a   1.000
_cell.length_b   1.000
_cell.length_c   1.000
_cell.angle_alpha   90.00
_cell.angle_beta   90.00
_cell.angle_gamma   90.00
#
_symmetry.space_group_name_H-M   'P 1'
#
loop_
_entity.id
_entity.type
_entity.pdbx_description
1 polymer ?
#
loop_
_entity_poly.entity_id
_entity_poly.type
_entity_poly.pdbx_seq_one_letter_code
_entity_poly.pdbx_strand_id
1 'polypeptide(L)'
;MKPLILALCLTAPFAVDAQELRSPDAFADIAEDDARAAALFDEMAKVLTHPRCLNCHPVGDRPTQGDDMHPHMPPIVRGENGFGPAGVSCSTCHGTENRDFLISPGGIPGHEPWHLAPVSMGWQGLSNAEICAQIKDPARNGDRTLEDIYTHNATDGLVGWGWTPGAGRTPAPGSQEQFGALTRAWIDSGAACPT
;
A
#
# COMPACT_ATOMS: atom_id res chain seq x y z
N MET A 1 -1.54 62.93 2.62
CA MET A 1 -0.63 61.78 2.78
C MET A 1 -1.49 60.59 3.18
N LYS A 2 -1.78 59.68 2.25
CA LYS A 2 -2.61 58.48 2.49
C LYS A 2 -1.65 57.29 2.64
N PRO A 3 -1.68 56.54 3.75
CA PRO A 3 -0.75 55.44 3.93
C PRO A 3 -1.13 54.29 2.98
N LEU A 4 -0.15 53.86 2.18
CA LEU A 4 -0.26 52.69 1.30
C LEU A 4 0.01 51.46 2.17
N ILE A 5 -1.03 50.67 2.44
CA ILE A 5 -0.91 49.38 3.15
C ILE A 5 -0.54 48.34 2.10
N LEU A 6 0.71 47.88 2.15
CA LEU A 6 1.21 46.78 1.33
C LEU A 6 0.69 45.47 1.94
N ALA A 7 -0.30 44.85 1.28
CA ALA A 7 -0.79 43.53 1.66
C ALA A 7 0.20 42.45 1.19
N LEU A 8 0.89 41.85 2.14
CA LEU A 8 1.77 40.71 1.90
C LEU A 8 0.90 39.45 1.79
N CYS A 9 0.65 38.97 0.57
CA CYS A 9 0.03 37.67 0.33
C CYS A 9 1.03 36.56 0.71
N LEU A 10 0.89 36.02 1.90
CA LEU A 10 1.51 34.74 2.29
C LEU A 10 0.80 33.62 1.54
N THR A 11 1.41 33.11 0.47
CA THR A 11 1.01 31.84 -0.13
C THR A 11 1.45 30.72 0.81
N ALA A 12 0.51 30.15 1.56
CA ALA A 12 0.76 28.91 2.27
C ALA A 12 1.08 27.80 1.24
N PRO A 13 2.09 26.95 1.48
CA PRO A 13 2.29 25.77 0.65
C PRO A 13 1.04 24.89 0.75
N PHE A 14 0.46 24.54 -0.40
CA PHE A 14 -0.58 23.53 -0.46
C PHE A 14 0.00 22.24 0.11
N ALA A 15 -0.56 21.74 1.20
CA ALA A 15 -0.33 20.36 1.63
C ALA A 15 -0.84 19.49 0.48
N VAL A 16 0.06 18.78 -0.20
CA VAL A 16 -0.32 17.75 -1.16
C VAL A 16 -1.09 16.70 -0.36
N ASP A 17 -2.34 16.48 -0.74
CA ASP A 17 -3.22 15.56 -0.05
C ASP A 17 -2.58 14.16 -0.10
N ALA A 18 -2.47 13.49 1.06
CA ALA A 18 -1.90 12.14 1.13
C ALA A 18 -2.74 11.13 0.32
N GLN A 19 -3.96 11.52 -0.07
CA GLN A 19 -4.85 10.77 -0.94
C GLN A 19 -4.50 10.87 -2.44
N GLU A 20 -3.68 11.86 -2.85
CA GLU A 20 -3.36 12.10 -4.25
C GLU A 20 -2.19 11.23 -4.74
N LEU A 21 -2.53 10.24 -5.57
CA LEU A 21 -1.57 9.41 -6.31
C LEU A 21 -1.47 9.92 -7.76
N ARG A 22 -0.27 10.33 -8.17
CA ARG A 22 -0.01 10.88 -9.50
C ARG A 22 -0.03 9.77 -10.57
N SER A 23 -0.44 10.11 -11.79
CA SER A 23 -0.34 9.19 -12.92
C SER A 23 1.10 9.08 -13.43
N PRO A 24 1.45 8.01 -14.19
CA PRO A 24 2.77 7.88 -14.80
C PRO A 24 3.20 9.05 -15.69
N ASP A 25 2.25 9.75 -16.32
CA ASP A 25 2.52 10.89 -17.20
C ASP A 25 3.20 12.05 -16.47
N ALA A 26 2.98 12.18 -15.15
CA ALA A 26 3.65 13.19 -14.32
C ALA A 26 5.17 13.00 -14.23
N PHE A 27 5.69 11.85 -14.69
CA PHE A 27 7.10 11.48 -14.68
C PHE A 27 7.68 11.33 -16.10
N ALA A 28 6.91 11.61 -17.15
CA ALA A 28 7.32 11.40 -18.54
C ALA A 28 8.47 12.32 -18.98
N ASP A 29 8.63 13.48 -18.34
CA ASP A 29 9.69 14.44 -18.65
C ASP A 29 11.07 14.06 -18.06
N ILE A 30 11.15 12.99 -17.25
CA ILE A 30 12.42 12.48 -16.71
C ILE A 30 13.09 11.61 -17.78
N ALA A 31 14.12 12.16 -18.42
CA ALA A 31 14.78 11.53 -19.57
C ALA A 31 15.62 10.30 -19.23
N GLU A 32 16.22 10.25 -18.03
CA GLU A 32 17.07 9.12 -17.60
C GLU A 32 16.20 8.01 -17.01
N ASP A 33 16.21 6.83 -17.63
CA ASP A 33 15.33 5.71 -17.28
C ASP A 33 15.45 5.29 -15.81
N ASP A 34 16.67 5.17 -15.27
CA ASP A 34 16.88 4.80 -13.87
C ASP A 34 16.32 5.88 -12.90
N ALA A 35 16.51 7.16 -13.24
CA ALA A 35 15.98 8.25 -12.43
C ALA A 35 14.44 8.30 -12.49
N ARG A 36 13.88 8.00 -13.66
CA ARG A 36 12.44 7.91 -13.87
C ARG A 36 11.84 6.75 -13.10
N ALA A 37 12.45 5.56 -13.18
CA ALA A 37 12.04 4.39 -12.44
C ALA A 37 12.08 4.63 -10.93
N ALA A 38 13.16 5.21 -10.40
CA ALA A 38 13.25 5.56 -8.99
C ALA A 38 12.11 6.50 -8.55
N ALA A 39 11.82 7.55 -9.34
CA ALA A 39 10.74 8.49 -9.04
C ALA A 39 9.33 7.85 -9.12
N LEU A 40 9.12 6.95 -10.09
CA LEU A 40 7.89 6.16 -10.19
C LEU A 40 7.73 5.24 -8.98
N PHE A 41 8.81 4.61 -8.52
CA PHE A 41 8.79 3.79 -7.33
C PHE A 41 8.46 4.61 -6.07
N ASP A 42 9.02 5.82 -5.91
CA ASP A 42 8.67 6.69 -4.79
C ASP A 42 7.18 7.07 -4.78
N GLU A 43 6.57 7.23 -5.96
CA GLU A 43 5.12 7.44 -6.04
C GLU A 43 4.34 6.17 -5.67
N MET A 44 4.77 5.00 -6.16
CA MET A 44 4.21 3.69 -5.74
C MET A 44 4.35 3.46 -4.23
N ALA A 45 5.45 3.93 -3.63
CA ALA A 45 5.75 3.75 -2.22
C ALA A 45 4.70 4.42 -1.32
N LYS A 46 4.02 5.49 -1.79
CA LYS A 46 2.88 6.07 -1.07
C LYS A 46 1.76 5.04 -0.82
N VAL A 47 1.53 4.13 -1.76
CA VAL A 47 0.58 3.01 -1.61
C VAL A 47 1.21 1.91 -0.75
N LEU A 48 2.41 1.44 -1.09
CA LEU A 48 3.09 0.32 -0.42
C LEU A 48 3.32 0.56 1.09
N THR A 49 3.50 1.82 1.49
CA THR A 49 3.71 2.25 2.88
C THR A 49 2.43 2.75 3.55
N HIS A 50 1.30 2.78 2.84
CA HIS A 50 0.01 3.12 3.44
C HIS A 50 -0.43 2.01 4.42
N PRO A 51 -1.15 2.34 5.52
CA PRO A 51 -1.66 1.32 6.45
C PRO A 51 -2.51 0.23 5.79
N ARG A 52 -3.16 0.49 4.65
CA ARG A 52 -3.88 -0.57 3.90
C ARG A 52 -2.96 -1.68 3.39
N CYS A 53 -1.72 -1.36 3.03
CA CYS A 53 -0.73 -2.33 2.59
C CYS A 53 0.11 -2.85 3.76
N LEU A 54 0.59 -1.95 4.63
CA LEU A 54 1.44 -2.33 5.77
C LEU A 54 0.75 -3.26 6.77
N ASN A 55 -0.57 -3.20 6.91
CA ASN A 55 -1.31 -4.14 7.76
C ASN A 55 -1.29 -5.59 7.22
N CYS A 56 -1.16 -5.76 5.89
CA CYS A 56 -1.04 -7.06 5.22
C CYS A 56 0.44 -7.51 5.10
N HIS A 57 1.37 -6.55 5.16
CA HIS A 57 2.81 -6.73 5.09
C HIS A 57 3.55 -6.40 6.41
N PRO A 58 3.13 -6.96 7.56
CA PRO A 58 3.87 -6.76 8.82
C PRO A 58 5.18 -7.55 8.79
N VAL A 59 6.22 -7.02 9.45
CA VAL A 59 7.53 -7.68 9.58
C VAL A 59 7.48 -8.90 10.51
N GLY A 60 6.60 -8.88 11.52
CA GLY A 60 6.37 -10.01 12.43
C GLY A 60 5.21 -10.91 12.00
N ASP A 61 4.93 -11.94 12.80
CA ASP A 61 3.81 -12.85 12.52
C ASP A 61 2.44 -12.29 12.90
N ARG A 62 2.38 -11.19 13.64
CA ARG A 62 1.11 -10.61 14.09
C ARG A 62 0.65 -9.56 13.06
N PRO A 63 -0.55 -9.71 12.47
CA PRO A 63 -1.13 -8.64 11.68
C PRO A 63 -1.38 -7.41 12.53
N THR A 64 -1.37 -6.27 11.86
CA THR A 64 -1.81 -4.99 12.40
C THR A 64 -3.13 -4.59 11.73
N GLN A 65 -3.84 -3.65 12.32
CA GLN A 65 -5.11 -3.14 11.79
C GLN A 65 -5.26 -1.65 12.09
N GLY A 66 -6.20 -1.00 11.40
CA GLY A 66 -6.40 0.45 11.53
C GLY A 66 -5.29 1.27 10.87
N ASP A 67 -5.41 2.58 10.93
CA ASP A 67 -4.45 3.51 10.32
C ASP A 67 -3.26 3.79 11.25
N ASP A 68 -3.44 3.54 12.55
CA ASP A 68 -2.41 3.53 13.59
C ASP A 68 -1.61 2.20 13.63
N MET A 69 -1.99 1.21 12.82
CA MET A 69 -1.34 -0.10 12.72
C MET A 69 -1.16 -0.78 14.09
N HIS A 70 -2.15 -0.68 14.98
CA HIS A 70 -2.14 -1.43 16.23
C HIS A 70 -2.29 -2.93 15.97
N PRO A 71 -1.88 -3.81 16.90
CA PRO A 71 -2.03 -5.26 16.75
C PRO A 71 -3.48 -5.67 16.48
N HIS A 72 -3.68 -6.63 15.58
CA HIS A 72 -5.01 -7.14 15.24
C HIS A 72 -5.79 -7.64 16.47
N MET A 73 -7.10 -7.38 16.48
CA MET A 73 -8.01 -7.79 17.54
C MET A 73 -9.20 -8.60 16.97
N PRO A 74 -9.44 -9.83 17.46
CA PRO A 74 -8.71 -10.53 18.52
C PRO A 74 -7.26 -10.87 18.12
N PRO A 75 -6.35 -11.06 19.08
CA PRO A 75 -4.97 -11.41 18.78
C PRO A 75 -4.88 -12.70 17.96
N ILE A 76 -4.24 -12.61 16.80
CA ILE A 76 -4.03 -13.73 15.86
C ILE A 76 -2.60 -13.67 15.32
N VAL A 77 -2.16 -14.73 14.63
CA VAL A 77 -0.86 -14.80 13.94
C VAL A 77 -1.05 -15.27 12.51
N ARG A 78 -0.07 -15.01 11.65
CA ARG A 78 -0.03 -15.33 10.21
C ARG A 78 -0.32 -16.79 9.90
N GLY A 79 0.25 -17.71 10.69
CA GLY A 79 0.31 -19.13 10.34
C GLY A 79 1.27 -19.41 9.19
N GLU A 80 1.55 -20.69 8.94
CA GLU A 80 2.58 -21.12 7.97
C GLU A 80 2.25 -20.69 6.52
N ASN A 81 0.97 -20.59 6.19
CA ASN A 81 0.47 -20.28 4.85
C ASN A 81 -0.18 -18.89 4.74
N GLY A 82 -0.15 -18.07 5.79
CA GLY A 82 -0.77 -16.73 5.79
C GLY A 82 -2.27 -16.71 6.11
N PHE A 83 -2.90 -17.88 6.29
CA PHE A 83 -4.35 -18.02 6.51
C PHE A 83 -4.75 -18.16 7.98
N GLY A 84 -3.86 -17.84 8.92
CA GLY A 84 -4.09 -18.02 10.35
C GLY A 84 -3.42 -19.29 10.92
N PRO A 85 -3.33 -19.41 12.25
CA PRO A 85 -2.72 -20.57 12.90
C PRO A 85 -3.54 -21.85 12.71
N ALA A 86 -2.92 -23.00 13.01
CA ALA A 86 -3.61 -24.27 13.00
C ALA A 86 -4.85 -24.24 13.91
N GLY A 87 -5.99 -24.68 13.37
CA GLY A 87 -7.27 -24.74 14.08
C GLY A 87 -8.13 -23.47 14.03
N VAL A 88 -7.58 -22.32 13.61
CA VAL A 88 -8.34 -21.06 13.46
C VAL A 88 -7.88 -20.34 12.19
N SER A 89 -8.66 -20.46 11.11
CA SER A 89 -8.39 -19.74 9.86
C SER A 89 -8.93 -18.31 9.90
N CYS A 90 -8.31 -17.41 9.13
CA CYS A 90 -8.79 -16.04 8.91
C CYS A 90 -10.27 -16.01 8.48
N SER A 91 -10.68 -16.95 7.62
CA SER A 91 -12.04 -17.08 7.11
C SER A 91 -13.09 -17.44 8.16
N THR A 92 -12.69 -17.80 9.37
CA THR A 92 -13.61 -17.99 10.51
C THR A 92 -14.29 -16.68 10.90
N CYS A 93 -13.59 -15.56 10.74
CA CYS A 93 -14.09 -14.22 11.06
C CYS A 93 -14.28 -13.36 9.80
N HIS A 94 -13.31 -13.40 8.88
CA HIS A 94 -13.32 -12.61 7.65
C HIS A 94 -14.12 -13.34 6.56
N GLY A 95 -15.30 -12.82 6.24
CA GLY A 95 -16.12 -13.34 5.14
C GLY A 95 -15.67 -12.82 3.77
N THR A 96 -16.48 -13.07 2.76
CA THR A 96 -16.23 -12.63 1.37
C THR A 96 -16.46 -11.13 1.14
N GLU A 97 -17.07 -10.44 2.11
CA GLU A 97 -17.47 -9.03 2.02
C GLU A 97 -17.25 -8.34 3.36
N ASN A 98 -17.07 -7.01 3.32
CA ASN A 98 -17.05 -6.18 4.52
C ASN A 98 -18.38 -6.31 5.30
N ARG A 99 -18.29 -6.41 6.63
CA ARG A 99 -19.44 -6.50 7.53
C ARG A 99 -19.31 -5.49 8.65
N ASP A 100 -20.29 -4.60 8.80
CA ASP A 100 -20.31 -3.62 9.88
C ASP A 100 -20.68 -4.26 11.22
N PHE A 101 -20.16 -3.71 12.32
CA PHE A 101 -20.60 -4.09 13.65
C PHE A 101 -22.01 -3.54 13.94
N LEU A 102 -22.83 -4.31 14.66
CA LEU A 102 -24.23 -3.93 14.92
C LEU A 102 -24.40 -2.81 15.95
N ILE A 103 -23.45 -2.67 16.89
CA ILE A 103 -23.60 -1.84 18.10
C ILE A 103 -22.46 -0.84 18.30
N SER A 104 -21.52 -0.76 17.37
CA SER A 104 -20.36 0.13 17.45
C SER A 104 -19.88 0.53 16.05
N PRO A 105 -19.21 1.67 15.88
CA PRO A 105 -18.56 2.01 14.62
C PRO A 105 -17.50 0.96 14.22
N GLY A 106 -17.31 0.78 12.91
CA GLY A 106 -16.36 -0.17 12.33
C GLY A 106 -16.99 -1.49 11.93
N GLY A 107 -16.15 -2.47 11.60
CA GLY A 107 -16.61 -3.76 11.09
C GLY A 107 -15.48 -4.76 10.89
N ILE A 108 -15.81 -5.94 10.39
CA ILE A 108 -14.85 -6.96 9.97
C ILE A 108 -14.62 -6.81 8.45
N PRO A 109 -13.37 -6.67 7.98
CA PRO A 109 -13.10 -6.62 6.56
C PRO A 109 -13.31 -7.99 5.91
N GLY A 110 -13.63 -8.03 4.63
CA GLY A 110 -13.85 -9.30 3.94
C GLY A 110 -13.54 -9.25 2.45
N HIS A 111 -12.97 -10.36 1.98
CA HIS A 111 -12.62 -10.70 0.60
C HIS A 111 -12.34 -12.21 0.54
N GLU A 112 -12.46 -12.84 -0.64
CA GLU A 112 -12.06 -14.24 -0.86
C GLU A 112 -10.94 -14.31 -1.91
N PRO A 113 -9.71 -14.70 -1.55
CA PRO A 113 -9.26 -15.12 -0.21
C PRO A 113 -8.96 -13.93 0.73
N TRP A 114 -8.87 -14.19 2.05
CA TRP A 114 -8.36 -13.25 3.06
C TRP A 114 -7.15 -13.86 3.79
N HIS A 115 -5.95 -13.35 3.49
CA HIS A 115 -4.69 -13.84 4.07
C HIS A 115 -3.66 -12.73 4.16
N LEU A 116 -2.57 -12.99 4.91
CA LEU A 116 -1.42 -12.09 4.94
C LEU A 116 -0.40 -12.47 3.88
N ALA A 117 0.47 -11.52 3.52
CA ALA A 117 1.66 -11.82 2.74
C ALA A 117 2.59 -12.79 3.49
N PRO A 118 3.55 -13.47 2.84
CA PRO A 118 4.63 -14.16 3.52
C PRO A 118 5.44 -13.23 4.43
N VAL A 119 6.05 -13.76 5.50
CA VAL A 119 6.88 -12.97 6.43
C VAL A 119 8.08 -12.31 5.74
N SER A 120 8.63 -12.95 4.70
CA SER A 120 9.72 -12.41 3.89
C SER A 120 9.32 -11.16 3.08
N MET A 121 8.02 -10.88 2.97
CA MET A 121 7.46 -9.68 2.34
C MET A 121 6.94 -8.68 3.38
N GLY A 122 7.34 -8.79 4.64
CA GLY A 122 7.08 -7.75 5.63
C GLY A 122 8.04 -6.58 5.44
N TRP A 123 7.52 -5.35 5.44
CA TRP A 123 8.36 -4.15 5.22
C TRP A 123 7.95 -2.92 6.03
N GLN A 124 7.16 -3.10 7.09
CA GLN A 124 6.95 -2.04 8.08
C GLN A 124 8.28 -1.49 8.60
N GLY A 125 8.44 -0.17 8.55
CA GLY A 125 9.63 0.53 9.04
C GLY A 125 10.84 0.51 8.10
N LEU A 126 10.74 -0.11 6.92
CA LEU A 126 11.75 -0.02 5.88
C LEU A 126 11.62 1.28 5.07
N SER A 127 12.74 1.77 4.56
CA SER A 127 12.81 2.88 3.60
C SER A 127 12.32 2.45 2.21
N ASN A 128 11.98 3.41 1.35
CA ASN A 128 11.57 3.13 -0.03
C ASN A 128 12.64 2.34 -0.80
N ALA A 129 13.92 2.67 -0.62
CA ALA A 129 15.03 1.95 -1.24
C ALA A 129 15.07 0.48 -0.81
N GLU A 130 14.89 0.21 0.48
CA GLU A 130 14.86 -1.14 1.05
C GLU A 130 13.63 -1.94 0.56
N ILE A 131 12.45 -1.31 0.52
CA ILE A 131 11.22 -1.92 -0.01
C ILE A 131 11.41 -2.29 -1.48
N CYS A 132 11.94 -1.37 -2.30
CA CYS A 132 12.20 -1.63 -3.71
C CYS A 132 13.15 -2.82 -3.90
N ALA A 133 14.27 -2.81 -3.18
CA ALA A 133 15.23 -3.90 -3.24
C ALA A 133 14.60 -5.23 -2.81
N GLN A 134 13.72 -5.22 -1.81
CA GLN A 134 12.99 -6.40 -1.32
C GLN A 134 12.00 -6.95 -2.32
N ILE A 135 11.19 -6.09 -2.93
CA ILE A 135 10.18 -6.49 -3.91
C ILE A 135 10.85 -7.11 -5.15
N LYS A 136 12.05 -6.64 -5.53
CA LYS A 136 12.79 -7.17 -6.68
C LYS A 136 13.57 -8.46 -6.42
N ASP A 137 13.77 -8.85 -5.17
CA ASP A 137 14.65 -9.96 -4.79
C ASP A 137 13.86 -11.29 -4.74
N PRO A 138 14.11 -12.24 -5.67
CA PRO A 138 13.43 -13.53 -5.71
C PRO A 138 13.49 -14.32 -4.40
N ALA A 139 14.58 -14.16 -3.64
CA ALA A 139 14.76 -14.85 -2.37
C ALA A 139 13.86 -14.29 -1.25
N ARG A 140 13.35 -13.07 -1.40
CA ARG A 140 12.51 -12.39 -0.40
C ARG A 140 11.07 -12.19 -0.86
N ASN A 141 10.83 -12.11 -2.16
CA ASN A 141 9.51 -11.89 -2.76
C ASN A 141 8.79 -13.20 -3.15
N GLY A 142 9.25 -14.37 -2.68
CA GLY A 142 8.62 -15.65 -2.99
C GLY A 142 8.74 -16.05 -4.47
N ASP A 143 9.92 -15.81 -5.06
CA ASP A 143 10.26 -16.13 -6.46
C ASP A 143 9.37 -15.45 -7.51
N ARG A 144 8.80 -14.29 -7.16
CA ARG A 144 7.98 -13.50 -8.07
C ARG A 144 8.83 -12.76 -9.09
N THR A 145 8.42 -12.82 -10.35
CA THR A 145 8.93 -11.95 -11.40
C THR A 145 8.34 -10.54 -11.29
N LEU A 146 8.91 -9.58 -12.04
CA LEU A 146 8.32 -8.23 -12.15
C LEU A 146 6.88 -8.26 -12.70
N GLU A 147 6.57 -9.20 -13.59
CA GLU A 147 5.20 -9.36 -14.11
C GLU A 147 4.24 -9.97 -13.07
N ASP A 148 4.72 -10.86 -12.19
CA ASP A 148 3.92 -11.34 -11.06
C ASP A 148 3.63 -10.22 -10.05
N ILE A 149 4.60 -9.32 -9.86
CA ILE A 149 4.45 -8.12 -9.03
C ILE A 149 3.44 -7.16 -9.66
N TYR A 150 3.55 -6.91 -10.98
CA TYR A 150 2.56 -6.12 -11.70
C TYR A 150 1.16 -6.72 -11.57
N THR A 151 1.01 -8.01 -11.81
CA THR A 151 -0.28 -8.71 -11.70
C THR A 151 -0.86 -8.58 -10.29
N HIS A 152 -0.03 -8.79 -9.25
CA HIS A 152 -0.45 -8.61 -7.87
C HIS A 152 -0.92 -7.18 -7.59
N ASN A 153 -0.12 -6.18 -7.95
CA ASN A 153 -0.45 -4.77 -7.70
C ASN A 153 -1.69 -4.31 -8.47
N ALA A 154 -1.79 -4.69 -9.74
CA ALA A 154 -2.78 -4.17 -10.67
C ALA A 154 -4.12 -4.91 -10.66
N THR A 155 -4.13 -6.20 -10.30
CA THR A 155 -5.31 -7.07 -10.54
C THR A 155 -5.71 -7.97 -9.39
N ASP A 156 -4.87 -8.15 -8.37
CA ASP A 156 -5.23 -8.98 -7.21
C ASP A 156 -6.40 -8.33 -6.45
N GLY A 157 -7.50 -9.08 -6.30
CA GLY A 157 -8.70 -8.58 -5.64
C GLY A 157 -8.48 -8.28 -4.15
N LEU A 158 -7.61 -9.02 -3.47
CA LEU A 158 -7.30 -8.76 -2.06
C LEU A 158 -6.46 -7.48 -1.92
N VAL A 159 -5.58 -7.19 -2.88
CA VAL A 159 -4.90 -5.89 -2.97
C VAL A 159 -5.93 -4.79 -3.27
N GLY A 160 -6.84 -5.03 -4.21
CA GLY A 160 -7.92 -4.13 -4.60
C GLY A 160 -8.84 -3.72 -3.46
N TRP A 161 -9.03 -4.59 -2.46
CA TRP A 161 -9.75 -4.27 -1.22
C TRP A 161 -9.22 -3.01 -0.52
N GLY A 162 -7.94 -2.68 -0.69
CA GLY A 162 -7.31 -1.47 -0.13
C GLY A 162 -7.99 -0.16 -0.52
N TRP A 163 -8.70 -0.11 -1.65
CA TRP A 163 -9.47 1.07 -2.09
C TRP A 163 -10.95 1.00 -1.75
N THR A 164 -11.47 -0.16 -1.33
CA THR A 164 -12.84 -0.36 -0.84
C THR A 164 -12.88 -1.01 0.55
N PRO A 165 -12.25 -0.41 1.58
CA PRO A 165 -11.98 -1.10 2.84
C PRO A 165 -13.20 -1.22 3.78
N GLY A 166 -14.37 -0.72 3.37
CA GLY A 166 -15.57 -0.66 4.20
C GLY A 166 -15.63 0.56 5.11
N ALA A 167 -16.70 0.66 5.91
CA ALA A 167 -17.00 1.87 6.66
C ALA A 167 -15.92 2.23 7.70
N GLY A 168 -15.61 3.51 7.80
CA GLY A 168 -14.71 4.06 8.82
C GLY A 168 -13.21 3.78 8.60
N ARG A 169 -12.82 3.24 7.45
CA ARG A 169 -11.40 3.03 7.08
C ARG A 169 -10.98 3.97 5.95
N THR A 170 -9.77 4.52 6.06
CA THR A 170 -9.18 5.33 5.01
C THR A 170 -8.75 4.44 3.83
N PRO A 171 -9.21 4.71 2.60
CA PRO A 171 -8.74 4.03 1.40
C PRO A 171 -7.24 4.31 1.14
N ALA A 172 -6.57 3.39 0.45
CA ALA A 172 -5.25 3.66 -0.09
C ALA A 172 -5.27 4.86 -1.06
N PRO A 173 -4.14 5.58 -1.25
CA PRO A 173 -4.07 6.70 -2.19
C PRO A 173 -4.45 6.31 -3.61
N GLY A 174 -5.14 7.20 -4.33
CA GLY A 174 -5.57 6.98 -5.71
C GLY A 174 -6.52 5.80 -5.93
N SER A 175 -6.18 4.93 -6.89
CA SER A 175 -6.93 3.73 -7.28
C SER A 175 -5.98 2.58 -7.61
N GLN A 176 -6.49 1.34 -7.60
CA GLN A 176 -5.70 0.18 -8.01
C GLN A 176 -5.22 0.28 -9.46
N GLU A 177 -6.04 0.85 -10.35
CA GLU A 177 -5.67 1.07 -11.75
C GLU A 177 -4.45 2.00 -11.86
N GLN A 178 -4.44 3.11 -11.12
CA GLN A 178 -3.29 4.01 -11.08
C GLN A 178 -2.05 3.33 -10.48
N PHE A 179 -2.22 2.54 -9.42
CA PHE A 179 -1.11 1.79 -8.82
C PHE A 179 -0.53 0.75 -9.78
N GLY A 180 -1.38 0.06 -10.53
CA GLY A 180 -0.98 -0.85 -11.61
C GLY A 180 -0.25 -0.11 -12.74
N ALA A 181 -0.77 1.03 -13.17
CA ALA A 181 -0.14 1.86 -14.21
C ALA A 181 1.25 2.37 -13.79
N LEU A 182 1.40 2.81 -12.54
CA LEU A 182 2.71 3.17 -11.97
C LEU A 182 3.65 1.98 -11.91
N THR A 183 3.16 0.80 -11.49
CA THR A 183 3.95 -0.44 -11.46
C THR A 183 4.44 -0.81 -12.86
N ARG A 184 3.58 -0.74 -13.88
CA ARG A 184 3.95 -0.99 -15.28
C ARG A 184 5.01 -0.01 -15.77
N ALA A 185 4.78 1.29 -15.56
CA ALA A 185 5.73 2.32 -15.99
C ALA A 185 7.10 2.17 -15.30
N TRP A 186 7.12 1.81 -14.00
CA TRP A 186 8.34 1.53 -13.27
C TRP A 186 9.12 0.35 -13.88
N ILE A 187 8.43 -0.74 -14.20
CA ILE A 187 9.05 -1.91 -14.85
C ILE A 187 9.57 -1.56 -16.25
N ASP A 188 8.78 -0.83 -17.05
CA ASP A 188 9.18 -0.39 -18.40
C ASP A 188 10.40 0.52 -18.39
N SER A 189 10.59 1.29 -17.31
CA SER A 189 11.74 2.17 -17.12
C SER A 189 12.95 1.46 -16.48
N GLY A 190 12.93 0.11 -16.41
CA GLY A 190 14.05 -0.70 -15.91
C GLY A 190 13.98 -1.07 -14.42
N ALA A 191 12.90 -0.69 -13.74
CA ALA A 191 12.63 -1.02 -12.34
C ALA A 191 13.75 -0.60 -11.37
N ALA A 192 14.48 0.49 -11.63
CA ALA A 192 15.50 0.99 -10.70
C ALA A 192 14.89 1.38 -9.35
N CYS A 193 15.69 1.26 -8.30
CA CYS A 193 15.30 1.63 -6.94
C CYS A 193 15.76 3.05 -6.60
N PRO A 194 15.00 3.79 -5.78
CA PRO A 194 15.49 5.04 -5.21
C PRO A 194 16.70 4.77 -4.30
N THR A 195 17.53 5.80 -4.10
CA THR A 195 18.74 5.78 -3.26
C THR A 195 18.48 6.38 -1.89
#